data_AF-A0AAV1L3K8-F1
#
_entry.id   AF-A0AAV1L3K8-F1
#
_cell.length_a   1.000
_cell.length_b   1.000
_cell.length_c   1.000
_cell.angle_alpha   90.00
_cell.angle_beta   90.00
_cell.angle_gamma   90.00
#
_symmetry.space_group_name_H-M   'P 1'
#
loop_
_entity.id
_entity.type
_entity.pdbx_description
1 polymer ?
#
loop_
_entity_poly.entity_id
_entity_poly.type
_entity_poly.pdbx_seq_one_letter_code
_entity_poly.pdbx_strand_id
1 'polypeptide(L)'
;MFKILLIFSYLTNKINCVYFNDYDEVTYIKNYFTQEDRDFVPINTLSKDSEKIVATRNINCDDFKNYALNCTIQAARIYNSSRKAPPMPANISDWCRAIKYLTSCAEDWNADCREVTERKFYEESINGHLHVVSNVCMNERFISQYERVTQCIESTESNWENCYSAFKNVVDEKKNTTREWTHYETHFYLCCARARFRLCTLELLFETPTKCSHDEAVTLQRFSVIVSEGDVYQDCDINVMYSSCPGGDPRPNDILISKFVMQDELENMANKLFMKWSHLLVFVFIHF
;
A
#
# COMPACT_ATOMS: atom_id res chain seq x y z
N MET A 1 -16.06 -41.00 11.72
CA MET A 1 -16.77 -39.70 11.72
C MET A 1 -16.00 -38.58 12.41
N PHE A 2 -15.36 -38.79 13.57
CA PHE A 2 -14.63 -37.73 14.30
C PHE A 2 -13.33 -37.20 13.65
N LYS A 3 -12.66 -37.97 12.77
CA LYS A 3 -11.42 -37.53 12.10
C LYS A 3 -11.63 -36.53 10.97
N ILE A 4 -12.82 -36.49 10.35
CA ILE A 4 -13.12 -35.58 9.22
C ILE A 4 -13.45 -34.17 9.73
N LEU A 5 -14.08 -34.05 10.90
CA LEU A 5 -14.38 -32.76 11.54
C LEU A 5 -13.13 -32.03 12.03
N LEU A 6 -12.10 -32.75 12.50
CA LEU A 6 -10.83 -32.15 12.93
C LEU A 6 -9.99 -31.61 11.77
N ILE A 7 -10.10 -32.20 10.58
CA ILE A 7 -9.40 -31.73 9.38
C ILE A 7 -10.05 -30.43 8.87
N PHE A 8 -11.39 -30.34 8.93
CA PHE A 8 -12.11 -29.12 8.56
C PHE A 8 -11.80 -27.94 9.49
N SER A 9 -11.74 -28.14 10.82
CA SER A 9 -11.37 -27.06 11.75
C SER A 9 -9.91 -26.62 11.61
N TYR A 10 -9.02 -27.52 11.18
CA TYR A 10 -7.60 -27.20 10.97
C TYR A 10 -7.37 -26.44 9.65
N LEU A 11 -8.19 -26.71 8.62
CA LEU A 11 -8.18 -25.97 7.36
C LEU A 11 -8.77 -24.56 7.51
N THR A 12 -9.88 -24.39 8.24
CA THR A 12 -10.48 -23.06 8.45
C THR A 12 -9.58 -22.13 9.29
N ASN A 13 -8.81 -22.67 10.24
CA ASN A 13 -7.82 -21.88 10.99
C ASN A 13 -6.57 -21.52 10.16
N LYS A 14 -6.15 -22.38 9.22
CA LYS A 14 -5.06 -22.03 8.31
C LYS A 14 -5.45 -21.00 7.25
N ILE A 15 -6.69 -21.03 6.76
CA ILE A 15 -7.15 -20.08 5.72
C ILE A 15 -7.30 -18.67 6.29
N ASN A 16 -7.79 -18.52 7.53
CA ASN A 16 -7.75 -17.24 8.23
C ASN A 16 -6.31 -16.74 8.44
N CYS A 17 -5.36 -17.63 8.76
CA CYS A 17 -3.95 -17.23 8.85
C CYS A 17 -3.34 -16.87 7.50
N VAL A 18 -3.73 -17.48 6.38
CA VAL A 18 -3.15 -17.15 5.06
C VAL A 18 -3.57 -15.76 4.58
N TYR A 19 -4.80 -15.31 4.90
CA TYR A 19 -5.19 -13.92 4.61
C TYR A 19 -4.42 -12.90 5.47
N PHE A 20 -3.93 -13.28 6.66
CA PHE A 20 -3.14 -12.40 7.52
C PHE A 20 -1.61 -12.62 7.41
N ASN A 21 -1.12 -13.72 6.84
CA ASN A 21 0.32 -14.04 6.77
C ASN A 21 1.02 -13.57 5.49
N ASP A 22 0.31 -13.24 4.41
CA ASP A 22 0.94 -12.46 3.32
C ASP A 22 1.27 -11.02 3.77
N TYR A 23 0.83 -10.62 4.97
CA TYR A 23 1.27 -9.40 5.65
C TYR A 23 2.60 -9.58 6.42
N ASP A 24 3.14 -10.80 6.58
CA ASP A 24 4.40 -11.04 7.34
C ASP A 24 5.68 -10.69 6.57
N GLU A 25 5.66 -10.63 5.23
CA GLU A 25 6.83 -10.14 4.46
C GLU A 25 7.10 -8.65 4.75
N VAL A 26 6.06 -7.87 5.08
CA VAL A 26 6.16 -6.46 5.49
C VAL A 26 6.71 -6.33 6.93
N THR A 27 6.40 -7.27 7.81
CA THR A 27 6.90 -7.29 9.20
C THR A 27 8.41 -7.54 9.26
N TYR A 28 8.96 -8.30 8.32
CA TYR A 28 10.42 -8.53 8.26
C TYR A 28 11.18 -7.28 7.81
N ILE A 29 10.58 -6.45 6.95
CA ILE A 29 11.14 -5.14 6.54
C ILE A 29 11.08 -4.12 7.69
N LYS A 30 10.05 -4.20 8.55
CA LYS A 30 9.88 -3.33 9.73
C LYS A 30 11.06 -3.39 10.71
N ASN A 31 11.79 -4.52 10.74
CA ASN A 31 12.98 -4.71 11.58
C ASN A 31 14.32 -4.43 10.88
N TYR A 32 14.33 -4.11 9.58
CA TYR A 32 15.56 -3.85 8.81
C TYR A 32 15.86 -2.36 8.60
N PHE A 33 14.92 -1.47 8.94
CA PHE A 33 15.14 -0.01 8.91
C PHE A 33 15.84 0.49 10.18
N THR A 34 17.09 0.08 10.37
CA THR A 34 18.03 0.78 11.27
C THR A 34 18.74 1.86 10.50
N GLN A 35 18.35 3.13 10.72
CA GLN A 35 19.16 4.36 10.74
C GLN A 35 20.08 4.74 9.55
N GLU A 36 20.43 3.85 8.62
CA GLU A 36 21.42 4.06 7.56
C GLU A 36 20.83 4.37 6.16
N ASP A 37 19.51 4.24 5.95
CA ASP A 37 18.85 4.65 4.69
C ASP A 37 18.28 6.09 4.72
N ARG A 38 18.71 6.91 5.69
CA ARG A 38 18.31 8.33 5.81
C ARG A 38 19.08 9.28 4.89
N ASP A 39 19.90 8.76 3.99
CA ASP A 39 20.64 9.57 3.02
C ASP A 39 19.84 9.69 1.71
N PHE A 40 18.69 10.36 1.77
CA PHE A 40 18.06 10.89 0.57
C PHE A 40 18.83 12.14 0.12
N VAL A 41 19.48 12.05 -1.03
CA VAL A 41 20.10 13.21 -1.68
C VAL A 41 18.99 14.24 -1.99
N PRO A 42 19.09 15.48 -1.48
CA PRO A 42 18.11 16.51 -1.76
C PRO A 42 18.07 16.80 -3.27
N ILE A 43 16.86 17.00 -3.82
CA ILE A 43 16.66 17.23 -5.25
C ILE A 43 17.30 18.57 -5.64
N ASN A 44 18.42 18.47 -6.35
CA ASN A 44 19.07 19.55 -7.09
C ASN A 44 18.12 20.08 -8.17
N THR A 45 17.66 21.31 -8.04
CA THR A 45 17.40 22.16 -9.20
C THR A 45 18.72 22.76 -9.65
N LEU A 46 19.22 22.35 -10.82
CA LEU A 46 20.19 23.05 -11.69
C LEU A 46 20.95 24.24 -11.05
N SER A 47 22.09 23.98 -10.40
CA SER A 47 23.37 24.71 -10.54
C SER A 47 24.38 24.21 -9.50
N LYS A 48 25.67 24.25 -9.87
CA LYS A 48 26.84 24.04 -9.00
C LYS A 48 26.65 24.59 -7.57
N ASP A 49 27.24 23.86 -6.61
CA ASP A 49 27.53 24.22 -5.20
C ASP A 49 26.74 23.39 -4.16
N SER A 50 27.06 22.10 -4.11
CA SER A 50 26.48 21.11 -3.18
C SER A 50 26.96 21.21 -1.72
N GLU A 51 27.82 22.16 -1.36
CA GLU A 51 28.34 22.30 0.02
C GLU A 51 27.85 23.56 0.75
N LYS A 52 26.91 24.32 0.17
CA LYS A 52 26.38 25.56 0.78
C LYS A 52 24.86 25.59 1.03
N ILE A 53 24.12 24.51 0.74
CA ILE A 53 22.64 24.48 0.76
C ILE A 53 22.07 23.88 2.06
N VAL A 54 22.91 23.56 3.05
CA VAL A 54 22.44 23.22 4.42
C VAL A 54 22.18 24.50 5.25
N ALA A 55 22.53 25.67 4.72
CA ALA A 55 22.26 26.95 5.35
C ALA A 55 20.88 27.51 4.90
N THR A 56 19.94 27.56 5.84
CA THR A 56 18.71 28.38 5.85
C THR A 56 17.62 28.07 4.81
N ARG A 57 16.84 27.00 5.06
CA ARG A 57 15.40 27.08 4.75
C ARG A 57 14.73 27.63 6.00
N ASN A 58 14.38 28.91 5.99
CA ASN A 58 13.63 29.52 7.09
C ASN A 58 12.14 29.24 6.86
N ILE A 59 11.69 28.01 7.15
CA ILE A 59 10.27 27.67 7.07
C ILE A 59 9.52 28.49 8.12
N ASN A 60 8.49 29.23 7.69
CA ASN A 60 7.62 29.94 8.62
C ASN A 60 6.66 28.96 9.28
N CYS A 61 6.98 28.53 10.50
CA CYS A 61 6.22 27.54 11.26
C CYS A 61 4.81 28.00 11.66
N ASP A 62 4.53 29.32 11.60
CA ASP A 62 3.19 29.87 11.85
C ASP A 62 2.26 29.74 10.63
N ASP A 63 2.81 29.43 9.44
CA ASP A 63 2.08 29.43 8.17
C ASP A 63 2.05 28.04 7.50
N PHE A 64 1.65 27.03 8.28
CA PHE A 64 1.48 25.66 7.79
C PHE A 64 0.57 25.57 6.56
N LYS A 65 -0.50 26.37 6.54
CA LYS A 65 -1.51 26.32 5.48
C LYS A 65 -0.89 26.65 4.12
N ASN A 66 -0.14 27.75 4.01
CA ASN A 66 0.48 28.12 2.73
C ASN A 66 1.62 27.18 2.36
N TYR A 67 2.39 26.70 3.35
CA TYR A 67 3.43 25.69 3.10
C TYR A 67 2.83 24.41 2.49
N ALA A 68 1.84 23.82 3.16
CA ALA A 68 1.17 22.60 2.70
C ALA A 68 0.48 22.80 1.34
N LEU A 69 -0.14 23.96 1.11
CA LEU A 69 -0.77 24.29 -0.17
C LEU A 69 0.28 24.35 -1.29
N ASN A 70 1.41 25.02 -1.07
CA ASN A 70 2.48 25.11 -2.06
C ASN A 70 3.04 23.72 -2.40
N CYS A 71 3.30 22.88 -1.40
CA CYS A 71 3.74 21.51 -1.61
C CYS A 71 2.73 20.71 -2.44
N THR A 72 1.45 20.84 -2.12
CA THR A 72 0.37 20.13 -2.84
C THR A 72 0.24 20.61 -4.29
N ILE A 73 0.34 21.93 -4.54
CA ILE A 73 0.29 22.49 -5.90
C ILE A 73 1.46 21.98 -6.75
N GLN A 74 2.68 21.93 -6.19
CA GLN A 74 3.85 21.46 -6.94
C GLN A 74 3.76 19.95 -7.21
N ALA A 75 3.33 19.15 -6.23
CA ALA A 75 3.09 17.73 -6.44
C ALA A 75 2.02 17.48 -7.52
N ALA A 76 0.93 18.25 -7.50
CA ALA A 76 -0.12 18.17 -8.52
C ALA A 76 0.40 18.54 -9.92
N ARG A 77 1.32 19.50 -10.03
CA ARG A 77 1.99 19.83 -11.30
C ARG A 77 2.93 18.73 -11.79
N ILE A 78 3.63 18.05 -10.87
CA ILE A 78 4.52 16.94 -11.21
C ILE A 78 3.72 15.76 -11.78
N TYR A 79 2.63 15.37 -11.11
CA TYR A 79 1.83 14.22 -11.55
C TYR A 79 0.85 14.56 -12.70
N ASN A 80 0.34 15.79 -12.73
CA ASN A 80 -0.54 16.31 -13.77
C ASN A 80 -1.76 15.42 -14.08
N SER A 81 -2.44 14.96 -13.03
CA SER A 81 -3.67 14.17 -13.14
C SER A 81 -4.57 14.47 -11.94
N SER A 82 -5.87 14.59 -12.20
CA SER A 82 -6.92 14.72 -11.17
C SER A 82 -7.59 13.39 -10.84
N ARG A 83 -7.16 12.29 -11.47
CA ARG A 83 -7.75 10.97 -11.29
C ARG A 83 -7.39 10.40 -9.92
N LYS A 84 -8.36 9.68 -9.34
CA LYS A 84 -8.21 8.95 -8.07
C LYS A 84 -8.02 7.44 -8.26
N ALA A 85 -8.17 6.97 -9.51
CA ALA A 85 -7.82 5.62 -9.91
C ALA A 85 -6.29 5.39 -9.82
N PRO A 86 -5.82 4.13 -9.86
CA PRO A 86 -4.39 3.84 -9.93
C PRO A 86 -3.76 4.59 -11.13
N PRO A 87 -2.53 5.10 -11.02
CA PRO A 87 -1.87 5.76 -12.13
C PRO A 87 -1.74 4.79 -13.29
N MET A 88 -1.98 5.26 -14.52
CA MET A 88 -1.63 4.47 -15.71
C MET A 88 -0.14 4.13 -15.67
N PRO A 89 0.30 2.95 -16.15
CA PRO A 89 1.70 2.55 -16.05
C PRO A 89 2.67 3.57 -16.67
N ALA A 90 2.27 4.22 -17.77
CA ALA A 90 3.05 5.31 -18.38
C ALA A 90 3.31 6.51 -17.44
N ASN A 91 2.44 6.73 -16.45
CA ASN A 91 2.48 7.87 -15.53
C ASN A 91 2.93 7.49 -14.11
N ILE A 92 3.27 6.21 -13.84
CA ILE A 92 3.65 5.76 -12.49
C ILE A 92 4.91 6.47 -11.97
N SER A 93 5.87 6.77 -12.87
CA SER A 93 7.09 7.51 -12.51
C SER A 93 6.79 8.92 -12.01
N ASP A 94 5.87 9.63 -12.68
CA ASP A 94 5.46 10.98 -12.28
C ASP A 94 4.63 10.97 -11.00
N TRP A 95 3.76 9.96 -10.84
CA TRP A 95 3.04 9.72 -9.58
C TRP A 95 3.99 9.50 -8.41
N CYS A 96 4.98 8.63 -8.60
CA CYS A 96 6.02 8.36 -7.61
C CYS A 96 6.86 9.60 -7.28
N ARG A 97 7.19 10.42 -8.28
CA ARG A 97 7.90 11.69 -8.06
C ARG A 97 7.07 12.68 -7.26
N ALA A 98 5.77 12.77 -7.52
CA ALA A 98 4.87 13.62 -6.75
C ALA A 98 4.74 13.17 -5.29
N ILE A 99 4.63 11.86 -5.03
CA ILE A 99 4.60 11.33 -3.65
C ILE A 99 5.92 11.61 -2.94
N LYS A 100 7.07 11.30 -3.56
CA LYS A 100 8.39 11.59 -2.98
C LYS A 100 8.52 13.08 -2.63
N TYR A 101 8.06 13.96 -3.50
CA TYR A 101 8.06 15.40 -3.24
C TYR A 101 7.19 15.79 -2.03
N LEU A 102 5.98 15.23 -1.91
CA LEU A 102 5.12 15.44 -0.74
C LEU A 102 5.75 14.91 0.55
N THR A 103 6.41 13.75 0.49
CA THR A 103 7.14 13.18 1.64
C THR A 103 8.25 14.12 2.09
N SER A 104 9.09 14.62 1.17
CA SER A 104 10.16 15.55 1.51
C SER A 104 9.64 16.86 2.08
N CYS A 105 8.53 17.40 1.55
CA CYS A 105 7.86 18.54 2.17
C CYS A 105 7.42 18.27 3.62
N ALA A 106 6.87 17.09 3.89
CA ALA A 106 6.44 16.73 5.23
C ALA A 106 7.65 16.54 6.18
N GLU A 107 8.73 15.94 5.70
CA GLU A 107 10.00 15.77 6.44
C GLU A 107 10.65 17.12 6.77
N ASP A 108 10.79 18.02 5.78
CA ASP A 108 11.32 19.36 5.95
C ASP A 108 10.54 20.14 7.02
N TRP A 109 9.20 20.14 6.92
CA TRP A 109 8.35 20.78 7.92
C TRP A 109 8.53 20.17 9.32
N ASN A 110 8.56 18.84 9.41
CA ASN A 110 8.69 18.16 10.70
C ASN A 110 10.09 18.36 11.34
N ALA A 111 11.12 18.59 10.53
CA ALA A 111 12.46 18.91 10.99
C ALA A 111 12.54 20.35 11.55
N ASP A 112 12.04 21.33 10.80
CA ASP A 112 12.20 22.76 11.12
C ASP A 112 11.12 23.29 12.09
N CYS A 113 9.91 22.71 12.06
CA CYS A 113 8.75 23.17 12.82
C CYS A 113 8.29 22.18 13.90
N ARG A 114 9.23 21.36 14.38
CA ARG A 114 8.98 20.26 15.33
C ARG A 114 8.27 20.66 16.63
N GLU A 115 8.38 21.92 17.04
CA GLU A 115 7.77 22.43 18.28
C GLU A 115 6.27 22.75 18.15
N VAL A 116 5.79 23.02 16.92
CA VAL A 116 4.37 23.32 16.64
C VAL A 116 3.61 22.12 16.09
N THR A 117 4.30 21.03 15.76
CA THR A 117 3.69 19.79 15.25
C THR A 117 3.40 18.79 16.37
N GLU A 118 2.24 18.16 16.33
CA GLU A 118 1.97 16.96 17.14
C GLU A 118 2.82 15.80 16.61
N ARG A 119 3.98 15.59 17.25
CA ARG A 119 5.05 14.68 16.83
C ARG A 119 4.56 13.35 16.24
N LYS A 120 3.67 12.66 16.95
CA LYS A 120 3.20 11.32 16.57
C LYS A 120 2.34 11.32 15.30
N PHE A 121 1.50 12.35 15.12
CA PHE A 121 0.61 12.45 13.98
C PHE A 121 1.42 12.61 12.67
N TYR A 122 2.38 13.52 12.66
CA TYR A 122 3.23 13.73 11.48
C TYR A 122 4.16 12.56 11.20
N GLU A 123 4.68 11.89 12.23
CA GLU A 123 5.47 10.65 12.07
C GLU A 123 4.66 9.54 11.39
N GLU A 124 3.42 9.28 11.81
CA GLU A 124 2.56 8.28 11.16
C GLU A 124 2.25 8.66 9.70
N SER A 125 1.99 9.94 9.43
CA SER A 125 1.73 10.41 8.05
C SER A 125 2.94 10.29 7.14
N ILE A 126 4.14 10.67 7.62
CA ILE A 126 5.40 10.56 6.86
C ILE A 126 5.73 9.09 6.62
N ASN A 127 5.62 8.25 7.65
CA ASN A 127 5.89 6.81 7.54
C ASN A 127 4.92 6.13 6.57
N GLY A 128 3.66 6.57 6.51
CA GLY A 128 2.70 6.13 5.50
C GLY A 128 3.16 6.43 4.07
N HIS A 129 3.62 7.66 3.81
CA HIS A 129 4.16 7.99 2.49
C HIS A 129 5.42 7.21 2.15
N LEU A 130 6.34 7.04 3.12
CA LEU A 130 7.56 6.25 2.95
C LEU A 130 7.24 4.77 2.66
N HIS A 131 6.23 4.21 3.31
CA HIS A 131 5.73 2.86 3.02
C HIS A 131 5.29 2.72 1.55
N VAL A 132 4.54 3.69 1.02
CA VAL A 132 4.13 3.68 -0.40
C VAL A 132 5.34 3.82 -1.32
N VAL A 133 6.27 4.73 -1.00
CA VAL A 133 7.49 4.93 -1.79
C VAL A 133 8.33 3.65 -1.85
N SER A 134 8.51 2.97 -0.73
CA SER A 134 9.30 1.75 -0.66
C SER A 134 8.65 0.59 -1.42
N ASN A 135 7.34 0.38 -1.22
CA ASN A 135 6.66 -0.81 -1.74
C ASN A 135 6.14 -0.67 -3.17
N VAL A 136 5.90 0.55 -3.66
CA VAL A 136 5.52 0.81 -5.05
C VAL A 136 6.69 1.40 -5.83
N CYS A 137 7.22 2.54 -5.39
CA CYS A 137 8.08 3.38 -6.22
C CYS A 137 9.53 2.93 -6.29
N MET A 138 10.00 2.14 -5.33
CA MET A 138 11.36 1.60 -5.27
C MET A 138 11.40 0.08 -5.45
N ASN A 139 10.24 -0.57 -5.54
CA ASN A 139 10.14 -2.00 -5.74
C ASN A 139 10.11 -2.32 -7.23
N GLU A 140 11.28 -2.65 -7.80
CA GLU A 140 11.42 -2.98 -9.23
C GLU A 140 10.53 -4.15 -9.67
N ARG A 141 10.35 -5.15 -8.79
CA ARG A 141 9.46 -6.29 -9.06
C ARG A 141 8.01 -5.84 -9.19
N PHE A 142 7.55 -5.00 -8.28
CA PHE A 142 6.21 -4.43 -8.33
C PHE A 142 6.02 -3.60 -9.61
N ILE A 143 6.95 -2.70 -9.93
CA ILE A 143 6.89 -1.86 -11.13
C ILE A 143 6.81 -2.72 -12.39
N SER A 144 7.63 -3.77 -12.51
CA SER A 144 7.62 -4.68 -13.67
C SER A 144 6.28 -5.42 -13.83
N GLN A 145 5.62 -5.80 -12.73
CA GLN A 145 4.28 -6.39 -12.79
C GLN A 145 3.22 -5.33 -13.17
N TYR A 146 3.37 -4.12 -12.62
CA TYR A 146 2.45 -3.00 -12.85
C TYR A 146 2.45 -2.50 -14.30
N GLU A 147 3.53 -2.68 -15.07
CA GLU A 147 3.56 -2.34 -16.50
C GLU A 147 2.45 -3.00 -17.33
N ARG A 148 1.90 -4.12 -16.84
CA ARG A 148 0.92 -4.93 -17.58
C ARG A 148 -0.53 -4.59 -17.27
N VAL A 149 -0.82 -3.73 -16.28
CA VAL A 149 -2.20 -3.56 -15.77
C VAL A 149 -3.06 -2.54 -16.53
N THR A 150 -2.58 -1.99 -17.65
CA THR A 150 -3.23 -0.91 -18.41
C THR A 150 -4.72 -1.20 -18.69
N GLN A 151 -5.02 -2.36 -19.30
CA GLN A 151 -6.39 -2.72 -19.66
C GLN A 151 -7.28 -2.89 -18.44
N CYS A 152 -6.75 -3.51 -17.38
CA CYS A 152 -7.46 -3.68 -16.13
C CYS A 152 -7.80 -2.33 -15.47
N ILE A 153 -6.86 -1.36 -15.43
CA ILE A 153 -7.11 -0.01 -14.91
C ILE A 153 -8.21 0.69 -15.71
N GLU A 154 -8.11 0.73 -17.05
CA GLU A 154 -9.11 1.38 -17.90
C GLU A 154 -10.51 0.80 -17.69
N SER A 155 -10.58 -0.51 -17.44
CA SER A 155 -11.85 -1.20 -17.25
C SER A 155 -12.49 -1.01 -15.87
N THR A 156 -11.70 -0.63 -14.87
CA THR A 156 -12.10 -0.54 -13.45
C THR A 156 -12.04 0.88 -12.88
N GLU A 157 -11.50 1.85 -13.62
CA GLU A 157 -11.18 3.19 -13.13
C GLU A 157 -12.33 3.88 -12.39
N SER A 158 -13.53 3.91 -12.97
CA SER A 158 -14.67 4.63 -12.39
C SER A 158 -15.12 4.02 -11.05
N ASN A 159 -15.17 2.70 -10.97
CA ASN A 159 -15.55 1.99 -9.74
C ASN A 159 -14.45 2.11 -8.68
N TRP A 160 -13.18 2.07 -9.09
CA TRP A 160 -12.07 2.33 -8.19
C TRP A 160 -12.15 3.72 -7.57
N GLU A 161 -12.42 4.75 -8.38
CA GLU A 161 -12.56 6.13 -7.87
C GLU A 161 -13.69 6.26 -6.85
N ASN A 162 -14.77 5.49 -7.02
CA ASN A 162 -15.86 5.42 -6.04
C ASN A 162 -15.38 4.78 -4.74
N CYS A 163 -14.70 3.62 -4.81
CA CYS A 163 -14.09 2.96 -3.64
C CYS A 163 -13.13 3.90 -2.90
N TYR A 164 -12.22 4.55 -3.63
CA TYR A 164 -11.21 5.43 -3.06
C TYR A 164 -11.82 6.72 -2.50
N SER A 165 -12.83 7.29 -3.16
CA SER A 165 -13.51 8.48 -2.63
C SER A 165 -14.28 8.17 -1.34
N ALA A 166 -14.97 7.02 -1.27
CA ALA A 166 -15.63 6.59 -0.05
C ALA A 166 -14.64 6.39 1.11
N PHE A 167 -13.50 5.77 0.82
CA PHE A 167 -12.40 5.61 1.76
C PHE A 167 -11.86 6.95 2.26
N LYS A 168 -11.47 7.84 1.33
CA LYS A 168 -10.88 9.14 1.66
C LYS A 168 -11.85 10.04 2.42
N ASN A 169 -13.14 10.01 2.11
CA ASN A 169 -14.13 10.78 2.87
C ASN A 169 -14.14 10.38 4.35
N VAL A 170 -14.12 9.08 4.67
CA VAL A 170 -14.08 8.61 6.06
C VAL A 170 -12.75 8.97 6.72
N VAL A 171 -11.64 8.75 6.01
CA VAL A 171 -10.29 9.07 6.52
C VAL A 171 -10.19 10.56 6.84
N ASP A 172 -10.56 11.44 5.92
CA ASP A 172 -10.46 12.88 6.09
C ASP A 172 -11.43 13.38 7.17
N GLU A 173 -12.65 12.83 7.25
CA GLU A 173 -13.60 13.14 8.34
C GLU A 173 -12.99 12.81 9.72
N LYS A 174 -12.44 11.59 9.89
CA LYS A 174 -11.89 11.15 11.17
C LYS A 174 -10.60 11.88 11.53
N LYS A 175 -9.73 12.14 10.54
CA LYS A 175 -8.50 12.91 10.72
C LYS A 175 -8.76 14.38 11.09
N ASN A 176 -9.85 14.96 10.61
CA ASN A 176 -10.26 16.33 10.95
C ASN A 176 -10.98 16.43 12.31
N THR A 177 -11.61 15.35 12.77
CA THR A 177 -12.39 15.35 14.02
C THR A 177 -11.51 15.28 15.26
N THR A 178 -10.43 14.50 15.21
CA THR A 178 -9.56 14.28 16.38
C THR A 178 -8.11 14.55 15.99
N ARG A 179 -7.39 15.29 16.83
CA ARG A 179 -5.92 15.41 16.70
C ARG A 179 -5.18 14.14 17.14
N GLU A 180 -5.84 13.30 17.94
CA GLU A 180 -5.30 12.03 18.43
C GLU A 180 -5.82 10.83 17.61
N TRP A 181 -5.16 10.52 16.49
CA TRP A 181 -5.57 9.40 15.63
C TRP A 181 -5.42 8.03 16.27
N THR A 182 -4.66 7.94 17.36
CA THR A 182 -4.51 6.71 18.15
C THR A 182 -5.54 6.59 19.26
N HIS A 183 -6.49 7.52 19.35
CA HIS A 183 -7.69 7.32 20.15
C HIS A 183 -8.42 6.08 19.62
N TYR A 184 -8.78 5.17 20.51
CA TYR A 184 -9.34 3.85 20.17
C TYR A 184 -10.48 3.93 19.14
N GLU A 185 -11.36 4.92 19.30
CA GLU A 185 -12.48 5.13 18.38
C GLU A 185 -12.01 5.56 16.99
N THR A 186 -11.12 6.56 16.89
CA THR A 186 -10.58 7.03 15.61
C THR A 186 -9.83 5.91 14.90
N HIS A 187 -8.97 5.21 15.63
CA HIS A 187 -8.25 4.04 15.15
C HIS A 187 -9.20 2.98 14.58
N PHE A 188 -10.23 2.60 15.34
CA PHE A 188 -11.24 1.65 14.90
C PHE A 188 -11.90 2.06 13.57
N TYR A 189 -12.34 3.32 13.44
CA TYR A 189 -12.97 3.80 12.20
C TYR A 189 -12.00 3.86 11.03
N LEU A 190 -10.75 4.30 11.24
CA LEU A 190 -9.72 4.34 10.21
C LEU A 190 -9.38 2.93 9.71
N CYS A 191 -9.24 1.96 10.61
CA CYS A 191 -9.02 0.56 10.28
C CYS A 191 -10.18 -0.05 9.49
N CYS A 192 -11.42 0.31 9.85
CA CYS A 192 -12.57 -0.16 9.08
C CYS A 192 -12.76 0.53 7.74
N ALA A 193 -12.37 1.80 7.61
CA ALA A 193 -12.28 2.45 6.31
C ALA A 193 -11.26 1.74 5.40
N ARG A 194 -10.07 1.40 5.95
CA ARG A 194 -9.01 0.68 5.25
C ARG A 194 -9.49 -0.69 4.75
N ALA A 195 -10.07 -1.49 5.64
CA ALA A 195 -10.58 -2.82 5.28
C ALA A 195 -11.70 -2.76 4.23
N ARG A 196 -12.59 -1.77 4.30
CA ARG A 196 -13.64 -1.56 3.29
C ARG A 196 -13.12 -1.20 1.94
N PHE A 197 -12.14 -0.31 1.88
CA PHE A 197 -11.51 0.04 0.62
C PHE A 197 -10.93 -1.20 -0.06
N ARG A 198 -10.18 -2.02 0.70
CA ARG A 198 -9.59 -3.27 0.22
C ARG A 198 -10.63 -4.28 -0.23
N LEU A 199 -11.77 -4.39 0.46
CA LEU A 199 -12.87 -5.26 0.05
C LEU A 199 -13.51 -4.74 -1.25
N CYS A 200 -13.79 -3.44 -1.34
CA CYS A 200 -14.39 -2.80 -2.51
C CYS A 200 -13.53 -3.00 -3.77
N THR A 201 -12.21 -2.81 -3.65
CA THR A 201 -11.29 -3.08 -4.77
C THR A 201 -11.17 -4.57 -5.07
N LEU A 202 -11.16 -5.44 -4.04
CA LEU A 202 -11.10 -6.88 -4.25
C LEU A 202 -12.32 -7.40 -5.02
N GLU A 203 -13.52 -6.98 -4.61
CA GLU A 203 -14.77 -7.34 -5.29
C GLU A 203 -14.76 -6.84 -6.73
N LEU A 204 -14.36 -5.59 -6.95
CA LEU A 204 -14.23 -4.99 -8.28
C LEU A 204 -13.28 -5.76 -9.21
N LEU A 205 -12.10 -6.14 -8.70
CA LEU A 205 -11.05 -6.76 -9.52
C LEU A 205 -11.35 -8.24 -9.85
N PHE A 206 -12.06 -8.93 -8.97
CA PHE A 206 -12.37 -10.36 -9.09
C PHE A 206 -13.86 -10.67 -9.38
N GLU A 207 -14.65 -9.65 -9.75
CA GLU A 207 -16.04 -9.79 -10.21
C GLU A 207 -16.11 -10.64 -11.49
N THR A 208 -17.25 -11.28 -11.78
CA THR A 208 -17.41 -12.14 -12.95
C THR A 208 -18.55 -11.63 -13.84
N PRO A 209 -18.32 -11.40 -15.15
CA PRO A 209 -17.07 -11.59 -15.90
C PRO A 209 -16.04 -10.50 -15.59
N THR A 210 -14.81 -10.88 -15.24
CA THR A 210 -13.72 -9.92 -15.01
C THR A 210 -13.14 -9.46 -16.36
N LYS A 211 -12.80 -8.18 -16.44
CA LYS A 211 -12.06 -7.59 -17.58
C LYS A 211 -10.55 -7.58 -17.36
N CYS A 212 -10.11 -8.09 -16.21
CA CYS A 212 -8.72 -8.22 -15.80
C CYS A 212 -8.30 -9.69 -15.86
N SER A 213 -7.06 -9.96 -16.25
CA SER A 213 -6.42 -11.23 -15.93
C SER A 213 -6.18 -11.34 -14.42
N HIS A 214 -5.98 -12.57 -13.94
CA HIS A 214 -5.73 -12.82 -12.52
C HIS A 214 -4.50 -12.06 -12.01
N ASP A 215 -3.38 -12.11 -12.74
CA ASP A 215 -2.13 -11.42 -12.37
C ASP A 215 -2.31 -9.90 -12.29
N GLU A 216 -3.08 -9.31 -13.22
CA GLU A 216 -3.39 -7.88 -13.20
C GLU A 216 -4.25 -7.52 -11.97
N ALA A 217 -5.27 -8.34 -11.69
CA ALA A 217 -6.15 -8.18 -10.54
C ALA A 217 -5.37 -8.30 -9.22
N VAL A 218 -4.46 -9.27 -9.09
CA VAL A 218 -3.59 -9.41 -7.93
C VAL A 218 -2.66 -8.20 -7.78
N THR A 219 -2.05 -7.74 -8.86
CA THR A 219 -1.15 -6.57 -8.84
C THR A 219 -1.88 -5.31 -8.40
N LEU A 220 -3.07 -5.04 -8.95
CA LEU A 220 -3.90 -3.91 -8.51
C LEU A 220 -4.45 -4.09 -7.10
N GLN A 221 -4.76 -5.31 -6.67
CA GLN A 221 -5.17 -5.54 -5.29
C GLN A 221 -4.02 -5.23 -4.32
N ARG A 222 -2.78 -5.64 -4.64
CA ARG A 222 -1.58 -5.26 -3.87
C ARG A 222 -1.39 -3.74 -3.84
N PHE A 223 -1.59 -3.06 -4.98
CA PHE A 223 -1.57 -1.60 -5.02
C PHE A 223 -2.58 -0.99 -4.04
N SER A 224 -3.82 -1.47 -4.02
CA SER A 224 -4.88 -0.98 -3.11
C SER A 224 -4.48 -1.14 -1.64
N VAL A 225 -3.86 -2.27 -1.28
CA VAL A 225 -3.40 -2.55 0.08
C VAL A 225 -2.33 -1.53 0.47
N ILE A 226 -1.27 -1.39 -0.33
CA ILE A 226 -0.15 -0.47 -0.05
C ILE A 226 -0.62 0.97 0.08
N VAL A 227 -1.45 1.48 -0.84
CA VAL A 227 -1.90 2.88 -0.76
C VAL A 227 -2.83 3.12 0.43
N SER A 228 -3.65 2.13 0.79
CA SER A 228 -4.53 2.22 1.97
C SER A 228 -3.75 2.21 3.29
N GLU A 229 -2.61 1.52 3.35
CA GLU A 229 -1.67 1.56 4.47
C GLU A 229 -0.91 2.88 4.51
N GLY A 230 -0.57 3.45 3.36
CA GLY A 230 0.01 4.78 3.29
C GLY A 230 -0.92 5.86 3.82
N ASP A 231 -2.19 5.83 3.44
CA ASP A 231 -3.21 6.78 3.91
C ASP A 231 -3.58 6.56 5.39
N VAL A 232 -3.56 5.30 5.86
CA VAL A 232 -3.84 4.90 7.26
C VAL A 232 -2.70 4.00 7.77
N TYR A 233 -1.61 4.65 8.16
CA TYR A 233 -0.40 3.98 8.65
C TYR A 233 -0.50 3.63 10.14
N GLN A 234 -1.43 2.73 10.44
CA GLN A 234 -1.70 2.23 11.80
C GLN A 234 -1.80 0.70 11.79
N ASP A 235 -1.56 0.10 12.95
CA ASP A 235 -1.69 -1.35 13.13
C ASP A 235 -3.15 -1.74 13.30
N CYS A 236 -3.81 -2.17 12.22
CA CYS A 236 -5.21 -2.60 12.22
C CYS A 236 -5.38 -4.12 12.25
N ASP A 237 -4.29 -4.87 12.30
CA ASP A 237 -4.33 -6.32 12.09
C ASP A 237 -4.59 -7.06 13.41
N ILE A 238 -4.45 -6.37 14.54
CA ILE A 238 -4.65 -6.94 15.88
C ILE A 238 -5.76 -6.16 16.61
N ASN A 239 -6.71 -6.88 17.23
CA ASN A 239 -7.73 -6.36 18.15
C ASN A 239 -8.82 -5.43 17.56
N VAL A 240 -8.95 -5.30 16.24
CA VAL A 240 -10.06 -4.57 15.62
C VAL A 240 -11.31 -5.46 15.53
N MET A 241 -12.42 -5.00 16.10
CA MET A 241 -13.72 -5.71 16.04
C MET A 241 -14.43 -5.46 14.70
N TYR A 242 -13.89 -6.00 13.61
CA TYR A 242 -14.39 -5.77 12.24
C TYR A 242 -15.90 -6.04 12.05
N SER A 243 -16.46 -6.99 12.79
CA SER A 243 -17.90 -7.27 12.78
C SER A 243 -18.78 -6.09 13.20
N SER A 244 -18.22 -5.12 13.92
CA SER A 244 -18.93 -3.93 14.42
C SER A 244 -18.78 -2.72 13.50
N CYS A 245 -18.20 -2.89 12.32
CA CYS A 245 -17.88 -1.75 11.48
C CYS A 245 -19.12 -1.16 10.78
N PRO A 246 -19.15 0.16 10.49
CA PRO A 246 -20.37 0.85 10.02
C PRO A 246 -20.90 0.42 8.65
N GLY A 247 -21.83 -0.52 8.53
CA GLY A 247 -22.19 -1.13 7.24
C GLY A 247 -21.72 -2.57 7.06
N GLY A 248 -21.32 -3.22 8.16
CA GLY A 248 -21.01 -4.64 8.21
C GLY A 248 -19.52 -4.94 8.23
N ASP A 249 -19.23 -6.23 8.41
CA ASP A 249 -17.90 -6.81 8.47
C ASP A 249 -17.20 -6.70 7.10
N PRO A 250 -16.12 -5.91 6.98
CA PRO A 250 -15.45 -5.70 5.70
C PRO A 250 -14.42 -6.79 5.36
N ARG A 251 -14.39 -7.90 6.11
CA ARG A 251 -13.52 -9.03 5.77
C ARG A 251 -14.11 -9.79 4.57
N PRO A 252 -13.29 -10.16 3.57
CA PRO A 252 -13.79 -10.94 2.44
C PRO A 252 -14.32 -12.29 2.88
N ASN A 253 -15.31 -12.80 2.14
CA ASN A 253 -15.78 -14.18 2.32
C ASN A 253 -14.78 -15.19 1.71
N ASP A 254 -14.90 -16.46 2.11
CA ASP A 254 -14.02 -17.54 1.66
C ASP A 254 -13.97 -17.70 0.13
N ILE A 255 -15.06 -17.37 -0.56
CA ILE A 255 -15.14 -17.46 -2.03
C ILE A 255 -14.22 -16.42 -2.67
N LEU A 256 -14.27 -15.17 -2.21
CA LEU A 256 -13.39 -14.09 -2.70
C LEU A 256 -11.92 -14.38 -2.35
N ILE A 257 -11.65 -14.90 -1.16
CA ILE A 257 -10.30 -15.31 -0.76
C ILE A 257 -9.78 -16.41 -1.69
N SER A 258 -10.60 -17.42 -1.99
CA SER A 258 -10.17 -18.51 -2.87
C SER A 258 -9.80 -17.97 -4.27
N LYS A 259 -10.57 -17.04 -4.83
CA LYS A 259 -10.25 -16.41 -6.12
C LYS A 259 -8.90 -15.69 -6.11
N PHE A 260 -8.55 -15.07 -4.99
CA PHE A 260 -7.25 -14.41 -4.82
C PHE A 260 -6.10 -15.43 -4.74
N VAL A 261 -6.25 -16.50 -3.95
CA VAL A 261 -5.18 -17.47 -3.65
C VAL A 261 -4.93 -18.53 -4.74
N MET A 262 -5.92 -18.85 -5.58
CA MET A 262 -5.90 -20.01 -6.51
C MET A 262 -4.76 -20.05 -7.54
N GLN A 263 -3.92 -19.01 -7.69
CA GLN A 263 -2.80 -19.03 -8.65
C GLN A 263 -1.41 -19.08 -8.01
N ASP A 264 -1.22 -18.60 -6.77
CA ASP A 264 0.05 -18.77 -6.03
C ASP A 264 0.35 -20.25 -5.75
N GLU A 265 -0.70 -21.07 -5.57
CA GLU A 265 -0.56 -22.53 -5.47
C GLU A 265 -0.23 -23.20 -6.81
N LEU A 266 -0.71 -22.64 -7.93
CA LEU A 266 -0.46 -23.17 -9.27
C LEU A 266 0.98 -22.87 -9.73
N GLU A 267 1.49 -21.66 -9.47
CA GLU A 267 2.90 -21.31 -9.69
C GLU A 267 3.84 -22.09 -8.77
N ASN A 268 3.49 -22.25 -7.47
CA ASN A 268 4.29 -23.08 -6.57
C ASN A 268 4.28 -24.56 -6.96
N MET A 269 3.16 -25.09 -7.47
CA MET A 269 3.10 -26.45 -8.00
C MET A 269 3.89 -26.58 -9.31
N ALA A 270 3.82 -25.60 -10.21
CA ALA A 270 4.57 -25.58 -11.46
C ALA A 270 6.09 -25.49 -11.21
N ASN A 271 6.52 -24.63 -10.28
CA ASN A 271 7.94 -24.51 -9.89
C ASN A 271 8.45 -25.77 -9.15
N LYS A 272 7.62 -26.40 -8.31
CA LYS A 272 7.95 -27.72 -7.71
C LYS A 272 8.03 -28.82 -8.76
N LEU A 273 7.17 -28.81 -9.78
CA LEU A 273 7.23 -29.75 -10.91
C LEU A 273 8.50 -29.51 -11.74
N PHE A 274 8.84 -28.24 -12.03
CA PHE A 274 10.03 -27.88 -12.81
C PHE A 274 11.34 -28.27 -12.09
N MET A 275 11.45 -28.04 -10.78
CA MET A 275 12.59 -28.51 -9.98
C MET A 275 12.68 -30.04 -9.91
N LYS A 276 11.54 -30.75 -9.88
CA LYS A 276 11.53 -32.21 -9.86
C LYS A 276 11.98 -32.81 -11.19
N TRP A 277 11.70 -32.14 -12.30
CA TRP A 277 12.14 -32.54 -13.65
C TRP A 277 13.61 -32.18 -13.93
N SER A 278 14.13 -31.07 -13.39
CA SER A 278 15.55 -30.72 -13.52
C SER A 278 16.46 -31.72 -12.80
N HIS A 279 16.04 -32.24 -11.64
CA HIS A 279 16.76 -33.32 -10.96
C HIS A 279 16.74 -34.64 -11.76
N LEU A 280 15.64 -34.99 -12.42
CA LEU A 280 15.56 -36.19 -13.26
C LEU A 280 16.48 -36.10 -14.50
N LEU A 281 16.60 -34.92 -15.11
CA LEU A 281 17.50 -34.71 -16.26
C LEU A 281 18.99 -34.77 -15.86
N VAL A 282 19.36 -34.26 -14.68
CA VAL A 282 20.74 -34.37 -14.16
C VAL A 282 21.12 -35.83 -13.88
N PHE A 283 20.19 -36.67 -13.40
CA PHE A 283 20.45 -38.09 -13.18
C PHE A 283 20.61 -38.91 -14.48
N VAL A 284 19.92 -38.52 -15.57
CA VAL A 284 20.08 -39.19 -16.88
C VAL A 284 21.41 -38.84 -17.54
N PHE A 285 21.93 -37.63 -17.34
CA PHE A 285 23.23 -37.21 -17.89
C PHE A 285 24.46 -37.76 -17.13
N ILE A 286 24.29 -38.25 -15.90
CA ILE A 286 25.39 -38.86 -15.11
C ILE A 286 25.54 -40.37 -15.40
N HIS A 287 24.60 -40.98 -16.12
CA HIS A 287 24.60 -42.41 -16.44
C HIS A 287 24.71 -42.76 -17.94
N PHE A 288 25.12 -41.81 -18.78
CA PHE A 288 25.53 -42.05 -20.17
C PHE A 288 27.00 -41.67 -20.40
#